data_AF-A0A377WDM5-F1
#
_entry.id   AF-A0A377WDM5-F1
#
_cell.length_a   1.000
_cell.length_b   1.000
_cell.length_c   1.000
_cell.angle_alpha   90.00
_cell.angle_beta   90.00
_cell.angle_gamma   90.00
#
_symmetry.space_group_name_H-M   'P 1'
#
loop_
_entity.id
_entity.type
_entity.pdbx_description
1 polymer ?
#
loop_
_entity_poly.entity_id
_entity_poly.type
_entity_poly.pdbx_seq_one_letter_code
_entity_poly.pdbx_strand_id
1 'polypeptide(L)' 'MKQQFSTASNYSEACDMLRSGYVKHVRLNWNIGSDEFFRIASDWCDTGAKIKKR' A
#
# COMPACT_ATOMS: atom_id res chain seq x y z
N MET A 1 8.51 19.06 -2.75
CA MET A 1 8.84 17.89 -1.91
C MET A 1 8.41 16.63 -2.65
N LYS A 2 9.34 15.76 -3.05
CA LYS A 2 8.98 14.50 -3.72
C LYS A 2 8.27 13.63 -2.67
N GLN A 3 6.99 13.32 -2.88
CA GLN A 3 6.28 12.38 -2.02
C GLN A 3 7.03 11.05 -2.07
N GLN A 4 7.68 10.68 -0.97
CA GLN A 4 8.41 9.41 -0.87
C GLN A 4 7.38 8.32 -0.63
N PHE A 5 7.12 7.52 -1.66
CA PHE A 5 6.26 6.34 -1.57
C PHE A 5 7.13 5.17 -1.08
N SER A 6 6.73 4.56 0.04
CA SER A 6 7.37 3.33 0.49
C SER A 6 6.95 2.21 -0.43
N THR A 7 7.93 1.48 -0.95
CA THR A 7 7.66 0.45 -1.95
C THR A 7 7.63 -0.89 -1.25
N ALA A 8 6.49 -1.56 -1.26
CA ALA A 8 6.34 -2.92 -0.78
C ALA A 8 6.53 -3.89 -1.94
N SER A 9 7.12 -5.06 -1.67
CA SER A 9 7.34 -6.10 -2.68
C SER A 9 6.32 -7.23 -2.60
N ASN A 10 5.50 -7.25 -1.55
CA ASN A 10 4.44 -8.25 -1.33
C ASN A 10 3.32 -7.71 -0.40
N TYR A 11 2.23 -8.45 -0.29
CA TYR A 11 1.07 -8.10 0.54
C TYR A 11 1.44 -7.92 2.02
N SER A 12 2.23 -8.84 2.60
CA SER A 12 2.61 -8.76 4.01
C SER A 12 3.43 -7.51 4.30
N GLU A 13 4.39 -7.16 3.44
CA GLU A 13 5.15 -5.91 3.57
C GLU A 13 4.24 -4.68 3.49
N ALA A 14 3.30 -4.65 2.54
CA ALA A 14 2.37 -3.53 2.44
C ALA A 14 1.51 -3.42 3.69
N CYS A 15 0.99 -4.54 4.19
CA CYS A 15 0.20 -4.58 5.42
C CYS A 15 1.03 -4.12 6.63
N ASP A 16 2.27 -4.61 6.78
CA ASP A 16 3.16 -4.22 7.88
C ASP A 16 3.48 -2.73 7.84
N MET A 17 3.86 -2.21 6.67
CA MET A 17 4.11 -0.78 6.44
C MET A 17 2.90 0.09 6.81
N LEU A 18 1.72 -0.29 6.34
CA LEU A 18 0.48 0.44 6.60
C LEU A 18 0.07 0.35 8.08
N ARG A 19 0.24 -0.83 8.70
CA ARG A 19 -0.08 -1.09 10.11
C ARG A 19 0.88 -0.41 11.07
N SER A 20 2.13 -0.24 10.66
CA SER A 20 3.15 0.49 11.39
C SER A 20 2.76 1.98 11.55
N GLY A 21 1.93 2.53 10.65
CA GLY A 21 1.44 3.91 10.73
C GLY A 21 2.47 4.98 10.33
N TYR A 22 3.75 4.60 10.16
CA TYR A 22 4.82 5.49 9.72
C TYR A 22 4.68 5.91 8.25
N VAL A 23 4.08 5.05 7.42
CA VAL A 23 3.98 5.26 5.97
C VAL A 23 2.53 5.21 5.54
N LYS A 24 1.96 6.40 5.31
CA LYS A 24 0.61 6.54 4.76
C LYS A 24 0.54 6.28 3.26
N HIS A 25 1.68 6.25 2.57
CA HIS A 25 1.76 6.12 1.11
C HIS A 25 2.59 4.89 0.75
N VAL A 26 1.93 3.84 0.25
CA VAL A 26 2.58 2.59 -0.16
C VAL A 26 2.42 2.37 -1.67
N ARG A 27 3.53 2.06 -2.33
CA ARG A 27 3.56 1.62 -3.72
C ARG A 27 3.74 0.10 -3.76
N LEU A 28 2.81 -0.58 -4.42
CA LEU A 28 2.89 -2.01 -4.63
C LEU A 28 3.76 -2.28 -5.86
N ASN A 29 4.94 -2.87 -5.65
CA ASN A 29 5.92 -3.18 -6.70
C ASN A 29 6.00 -4.67 -7.01
N TRP A 30 4.84 -5.31 -7.12
CA TRP A 30 4.71 -6.68 -7.64
C TRP A 30 3.55 -6.75 -8.62
N ASN A 31 3.46 -7.88 -9.32
CA ASN A 31 2.31 -8.15 -10.18
C ASN A 31 1.09 -8.47 -9.31
N ILE A 32 0.36 -7.42 -8.91
CA ILE A 32 -0.87 -7.54 -8.16
C ILE A 32 -2.08 -7.48 -9.10
N GLY A 33 -2.97 -8.46 -8.93
CA GLY A 33 -4.27 -8.49 -9.61
C GLY A 33 -5.19 -7.37 -9.11
N SER A 34 -6.21 -7.03 -9.90
CA SER A 34 -7.18 -5.98 -9.55
C SER A 34 -7.90 -6.31 -8.25
N ASP A 35 -8.41 -7.52 -8.09
CA ASP A 35 -9.15 -7.96 -6.91
C ASP A 35 -8.33 -7.88 -5.62
N GLU A 36 -7.04 -8.21 -5.71
CA GLU A 36 -6.13 -8.15 -4.59
C GLU A 36 -5.75 -6.70 -4.25
N PHE A 37 -5.56 -5.86 -5.25
CA PHE A 37 -5.38 -4.42 -5.05
C PHE A 37 -6.59 -3.77 -4.38
N PHE A 38 -7.81 -4.06 -4.86
CA PHE A 38 -9.04 -3.52 -4.30
C PHE A 38 -9.27 -3.99 -2.86
N ARG A 39 -8.90 -5.24 -2.52
CA ARG A 39 -8.93 -5.72 -1.13
C ARG A 39 -8.04 -4.87 -0.23
N ILE A 40 -6.75 -4.72 -0.56
CA ILE A 40 -5.82 -3.88 0.22
C ILE A 40 -6.34 -2.44 0.28
N ALA A 41 -6.76 -1.87 -0.85
CA ALA A 41 -7.26 -0.51 -0.90
C ALA A 41 -8.50 -0.32 0.01
N SER A 42 -9.40 -1.30 0.05
CA SER A 42 -10.58 -1.29 0.93
C SER A 42 -10.21 -1.43 2.40
N ASP A 43 -9.32 -2.36 2.75
CA ASP A 43 -8.84 -2.56 4.12
C ASP A 43 -8.20 -1.29 4.72
N TRP A 44 -7.50 -0.51 3.88
CA TRP A 44 -6.74 0.65 4.30
C TRP A 44 -7.36 2.00 3.89
N CYS A 45 -8.55 2.00 3.29
CA CYS A 45 -9.26 3.21 2.89
C CYS A 45 -9.59 4.08 4.11
N ASP A 46 -10.05 3.43 5.18
CA ASP A 46 -10.50 4.08 6.43
C ASP A 46 -9.34 4.72 7.22
N THR A 47 -8.15 4.13 7.12
CA THR A 47 -6.93 4.62 7.80
C THR A 47 -6.27 5.81 7.09
N GLY A 48 -6.83 6.25 5.96
CA GLY A 48 -6.31 7.37 5.17
C GLY A 48 -5.02 7.03 4.42
N ALA A 49 -4.75 5.75 4.20
CA ALA A 49 -3.61 5.32 3.40
C ALA A 49 -3.85 5.55 1.90
N LYS A 50 -2.80 5.95 1.18
CA LYS A 50 -2.79 5.99 -0.28
C LYS A 50 -1.97 4.84 -0.82
N ILE A 51 -2.65 3.95 -1.52
CA ILE A 51 -2.04 2.80 -2.16
C ILE A 51 -1.94 3.07 -3.65
N LYS A 52 -0.74 2.92 -4.21
CA LYS A 52 -0.48 3.03 -5.66
C LYS A 52 0.01 1.72 -6.21
N LYS A 53 -0.54 1.30 -7.34
CA LYS A 53 0.03 0.23 -8.16
C LYS A 53 1.26 0.75 -8.93
N ARG A 54 2.20 -0.13 -9.29
CA ARG A 54 3.38 0.20 -10.10
C ARG A 54 3.02 0.95 -11.37
#